data_AF-A0A9D2Q7M3-F1
#
_entry.id   AF-A0A9D2Q7M3-F1
#
_cell.length_a   1.000
_cell.length_b   1.000
_cell.length_c   1.000
_cell.angle_alpha   90.00
_cell.angle_beta   90.00
_cell.angle_gamma   90.00
#
_symmetry.space_group_name_H-M   'P 1'
#
loop_
_entity.id
_entity.type
_entity.pdbx_description
1 polymer ?
#
loop_
_entity_poly.entity_id
_entity_poly.type
_entity_poly.pdbx_seq_one_letter_code
_entity_poly.pdbx_strand_id
1 'polypeptide(L)' 'MSKKTEQREQVSGRLAVIGKAENLTGHVFGHLTALYRTENKRGRTCWMCRCDCGREKAVTAQDLKAGKVKS' A
#
# COMPACT_ATOMS: atom_id res chain seq x y z
N MET A 1 -23.46 -11.25 40.46
CA MET A 1 -24.01 -11.43 39.10
C MET A 1 -23.17 -10.58 38.13
N SER A 2 -22.57 -11.25 37.15
CA SER A 2 -22.11 -10.75 35.82
C SER A 2 -21.34 -9.42 35.77
N LYS A 3 -20.01 -9.37 35.90
CA LYS A 3 -19.02 -9.58 34.80
C LYS A 3 -19.45 -9.01 33.43
N LYS A 4 -18.91 -7.84 33.06
CA LYS A 4 -18.46 -7.42 31.70
C LYS A 4 -17.88 -6.00 31.86
N THR A 5 -16.56 -5.82 31.99
CA THR A 5 -15.56 -5.93 30.92
C THR A 5 -15.79 -4.88 29.84
N GLU A 6 -15.54 -3.62 30.16
CA GLU A 6 -15.37 -2.57 29.17
C GLU A 6 -13.92 -2.62 28.68
N GLN A 7 -13.70 -3.50 27.70
CA GLN A 7 -12.47 -3.62 26.95
C GLN A 7 -12.68 -2.99 25.57
N ARG A 8 -11.64 -2.28 25.11
CA ARG A 8 -11.39 -1.84 23.72
C ARG A 8 -12.18 -0.57 23.38
N GLU A 9 -11.53 0.50 22.93
CA GLU A 9 -10.70 0.51 21.73
C GLU A 9 -9.38 1.27 21.89
N GLN A 10 -8.34 0.58 21.47
CA GLN A 10 -7.02 1.12 21.19
C GLN A 10 -7.11 2.01 19.94
N VAL A 11 -6.75 3.28 20.04
CA VAL A 11 -6.23 4.01 18.86
C VAL A 11 -4.80 4.43 19.18
N SER A 12 -3.92 3.43 19.11
CA SER A 12 -2.50 3.64 18.96
C SER A 12 -2.27 4.25 17.57
N GLY A 13 -1.96 5.54 17.55
CA GLY A 13 -1.63 6.28 16.34
C GLY A 13 -0.38 7.12 16.52
N ARG A 14 0.70 6.56 17.08
CA ARG A 14 2.05 7.13 16.92
C ARG A 14 2.38 7.03 15.43
N LEU A 15 2.16 8.13 14.70
CA LEU A 15 2.74 8.33 13.37
C LEU A 15 4.25 8.35 13.53
N ALA A 16 4.84 7.16 13.43
CA ALA A 16 6.27 6.98 13.37
C ALA A 16 6.77 7.72 12.11
N VAL A 17 7.41 8.87 12.34
CA VAL A 17 8.25 9.53 11.35
C VAL A 17 9.50 8.68 11.20
N ILE A 18 9.42 7.62 10.38
CA ILE A 18 10.52 6.71 10.09
C ILE A 18 10.72 6.59 8.58
N GLY A 19 11.83 7.18 8.11
CA GLY A 19 12.45 6.89 6.82
C GLY A 19 11.69 7.40 5.60
N LYS A 20 12.38 8.14 4.73
CA LYS A 20 11.91 8.57 3.41
C LYS A 20 11.81 7.39 2.42
N ALA A 21 11.16 6.29 2.82
CA ALA A 21 10.67 5.29 1.90
C ALA A 21 9.35 5.86 1.37
N GLU A 22 9.33 6.41 0.16
CA GLU A 22 8.12 6.93 -0.47
C GLU A 22 7.01 5.87 -0.36
N ASN A 23 6.09 6.12 0.55
CA ASN A 23 4.97 5.23 0.76
C ASN A 23 3.95 5.54 -0.33
N LEU A 24 3.92 4.70 -1.36
CA LEU A 24 2.95 4.80 -2.44
C LEU A 24 1.64 4.08 -2.09
N THR A 25 1.46 3.56 -0.87
CA THR A 25 0.19 2.95 -0.46
C THR A 25 -0.92 3.99 -0.54
N GLY A 26 -2.06 3.61 -1.11
CA GLY A 26 -3.21 4.48 -1.34
C GLY A 26 -3.08 5.41 -2.54
N HIS A 27 -1.92 5.48 -3.19
CA HIS A 27 -1.75 6.35 -4.35
C HIS A 27 -2.33 5.70 -5.61
N VAL A 28 -3.00 6.52 -6.43
CA VAL A 28 -3.60 6.09 -7.70
C VAL A 28 -2.72 6.54 -8.86
N PHE A 29 -2.30 5.58 -9.67
CA PHE A 29 -1.50 5.76 -10.88
C PHE A 29 -2.38 5.44 -12.09
N GLY A 30 -3.07 6.46 -12.61
CA GLY A 30 -4.07 6.28 -13.66
C GLY A 30 -5.25 5.44 -13.15
N HIS A 31 -5.32 4.19 -13.58
CA HIS A 31 -6.36 3.21 -13.21
C HIS A 31 -5.93 2.23 -12.10
N LEU A 32 -4.70 2.37 -11.59
CA LEU A 32 -4.10 1.42 -10.65
C LEU A 32 -3.91 2.06 -9.27
N THR A 33 -4.58 1.54 -8.26
CA THR A 33 -4.37 1.92 -6.85
C THR A 33 -3.27 1.08 -6.24
N ALA A 34 -2.17 1.69 -5.82
CA ALA A 34 -1.13 1.00 -5.07
C ALA A 34 -1.63 0.63 -3.66
N LEU A 35 -1.61 -0.66 -3.33
CA LEU A 35 -2.09 -1.20 -2.06
C LEU A 35 -0.95 -1.29 -1.05
N TYR A 36 0.11 -2.03 -1.38
CA TYR A 36 1.24 -2.24 -0.47
C TYR A 36 2.51 -2.54 -1.25
N ARG A 37 3.66 -2.23 -0.64
CA ARG A 37 4.96 -2.62 -1.17
C ARG A 37 5.09 -4.14 -1.09
N THR A 38 5.49 -4.76 -2.19
CA THR A 38 5.76 -6.20 -2.26
C THR A 38 7.26 -6.46 -2.39
N GLU A 39 7.64 -7.72 -2.58
CA GLU A 39 9.02 -8.15 -2.74
C GLU A 39 9.72 -7.39 -3.87
N ASN A 40 10.96 -6.95 -3.60
CA ASN A 40 11.73 -6.23 -4.60
C ASN A 40 12.15 -7.20 -5.71
N LYS A 41 11.68 -6.98 -6.93
CA LYS A 41 12.07 -7.80 -8.07
C LYS A 41 13.31 -7.22 -8.72
N ARG A 42 14.39 -8.00 -8.79
CA ARG A 42 15.67 -7.59 -9.42
C ARG A 42 16.23 -6.28 -8.84
N GLY A 43 16.18 -6.13 -7.51
CA GLY A 43 16.65 -4.93 -6.81
C GLY A 43 15.76 -3.68 -7.00
N ARG A 44 14.62 -3.79 -7.69
CA ARG A 44 13.66 -2.70 -7.83
C ARG A 44 12.52 -2.88 -6.83
N THR A 45 12.12 -1.77 -6.21
CA THR A 45 10.92 -1.75 -5.37
C THR A 45 9.68 -2.03 -6.19
N CYS A 46 8.94 -3.07 -5.81
CA CYS A 46 7.66 -3.40 -6.41
C CYS A 46 6.51 -3.03 -5.46
N TRP A 47 5.38 -2.71 -6.06
CA TRP A 47 4.14 -2.37 -5.40
C TRP A 47 3.04 -3.24 -5.96
N MET A 48 2.26 -3.85 -5.07
CA MET A 48 1.02 -4.48 -5.49
C MET A 48 0.00 -3.37 -5.75
N CYS A 49 -0.52 -3.33 -6.96
CA CYS A 49 -1.52 -2.37 -7.38
C CYS A 49 -2.79 -3.09 -7.77
N ARG A 50 -3.94 -2.51 -7.45
CA ARG A 50 -5.25 -2.97 -7.87
C ARG A 50 -5.81 -2.06 -8.94
N CYS A 51 -6.19 -2.64 -10.07
CA CYS A 51 -6.87 -1.95 -11.14
C CYS A 51 -8.33 -1.68 -10.76
N ASP A 52 -8.95 -0.65 -11.33
CA ASP A 52 -10.38 -0.41 -11.18
C ASP A 52 -11.22 -1.60 -11.67
N CYS A 53 -10.71 -2.39 -12.62
CA CYS A 53 -11.34 -3.62 -13.08
C CYS A 53 -11.28 -4.78 -12.07
N GLY A 54 -10.65 -4.58 -10.91
CA GLY A 54 -10.54 -5.56 -9.82
C GLY A 54 -9.31 -6.48 -9.90
N ARG A 55 -8.49 -6.39 -10.97
CA ARG A 55 -7.26 -7.18 -11.08
C ARG A 55 -6.13 -6.58 -10.24
N GLU A 56 -5.40 -7.44 -9.55
CA GLU A 56 -4.19 -7.06 -8.80
C GLU A 56 -2.93 -7.43 -9.58
N LYS A 57 -1.95 -6.53 -9.61
CA LYS A 57 -0.70 -6.72 -10.32
C LYS A 57 0.46 -6.11 -9.54
N ALA A 58 1.54 -6.87 -9.43
CA ALA A 58 2.80 -6.35 -8.93
C ALA A 58 3.49 -5.52 -10.02
N VAL A 59 3.66 -4.23 -9.75
CA VAL A 59 4.24 -3.25 -10.67
C VAL A 59 5.44 -2.58 -10.00
N THR A 60 6.51 -2.32 -10.75
CA THR A 60 7.67 -1.64 -10.16
C THR A 60 7.35 -0.18 -9.87
N ALA A 61 7.95 0.38 -8.81
CA ALA A 61 7.83 1.80 -8.48
C ALA A 61 8.29 2.69 -9.64
N GLN A 62 9.28 2.23 -10.41
CA GLN A 62 9.76 2.91 -11.60
C GLN A 62 8.66 3.00 -12.67
N ASP A 63 7.98 1.89 -12.97
CA ASP A 63 6.93 1.88 -13.98
C ASP A 63 5.70 2.71 -13.55
N LEU A 64 5.35 2.67 -12.25
CA LEU A 64 4.30 3.49 -11.66
C LEU A 64 4.60 4.97 -11.83
N LYS A 65 5.81 5.41 -11.44
CA LYS A 65 6.25 6.81 -11.60
C LYS A 65 6.38 7.23 -13.06
N ALA A 66 6.82 6.32 -13.93
CA ALA A 66 6.98 6.59 -15.34
C ALA A 66 5.65 6.59 -16.11
N GLY A 67 4.53 6.20 -15.48
CA GLY A 67 3.23 6.07 -16.15
C GLY A 67 3.22 5.05 -17.28
N LYS A 68 4.21 4.14 -17.34
CA LYS A 68 4.34 3.13 -18.41
C LYS A 68 3.39 1.95 -18.22
N VAL A 69 2.67 1.92 -17.11
CA VAL A 69 1.72 0.86 -16.78
C VAL A 69 0.42 1.11 -17.55
N LYS A 70 0.32 0.54 -18.76
CA LYS A 70 -0.94 0.45 -19.48
C LYS A 70 -1.74 -0.74 -18.93
N SER A 71 -3.02 -0.50 -18.62
CA SER A 71 -3.99 -1.50 -18.16
C SER A 71 -4.42 -2.45 -19.28
#